data_AF-A0A0M6Y7W0-F1
#
_entry.id   AF-A0A0M6Y7W0-F1
#
_cell.length_a   1.000
_cell.length_b   1.000
_cell.length_c   1.000
_cell.angle_alpha   90.00
_cell.angle_beta   90.00
_cell.angle_gamma   90.00
#
_symmetry.space_group_name_H-M   'P 1'
#
loop_
_entity.id
_entity.type
_entity.pdbx_description
1 polymer ?
#
loop_
_entity_poly.entity_id
_entity_poly.type
_entity_poly.pdbx_seq_one_letter_code
_entity_poly.pdbx_strand_id
1 'polypeptide(L)'
;MLAKTQVLTFHGIGVPAVPVSPEESHYFVPIETYQRTIERLPALEQKHGVKLEITFDDGNLSDYEVGLPALVEAGRPGRFFVLAARIGAKGYLTAEQMREIVSSGSVIGSHGHDHVDWRKLDAAGFQRELYDARKKIEDAVGAAVTEAAIPFGALDANVLHRLKEAGYGRVFTSTPGLAYQTAWFCPRFSPANGFDPDRDIPPMFSAKKRLKSSLYAFARRAKFRI
;
A
#
# COMPACT_ATOMS: atom_id res chain seq x y z
N MET A 1 19.17 9.05 -12.88
CA MET A 1 17.85 9.65 -12.56
C MET A 1 17.64 9.58 -11.05
N LEU A 2 16.96 10.55 -10.43
CA LEU A 2 16.63 10.51 -8.99
C LEU A 2 15.27 9.84 -8.77
N ALA A 3 15.06 9.25 -7.59
CA ALA A 3 13.76 8.76 -7.15
C ALA A 3 12.76 9.92 -7.01
N LYS A 4 11.55 9.77 -7.55
CA LYS A 4 10.53 10.84 -7.64
C LYS A 4 9.11 10.36 -7.33
N THR A 5 8.93 9.10 -6.99
CA THR A 5 7.61 8.54 -6.67
C THR A 5 7.48 8.41 -5.16
N GLN A 6 6.47 9.04 -4.57
CA GLN A 6 6.09 8.83 -3.19
C GLN A 6 4.80 8.03 -3.16
N VAL A 7 4.75 7.03 -2.30
CA VAL A 7 3.56 6.21 -2.09
C VAL A 7 2.97 6.58 -0.74
N LEU A 8 1.67 6.89 -0.72
CA LEU A 8 0.89 7.11 0.50
C LEU A 8 0.04 5.86 0.77
N THR A 9 -0.02 5.42 2.02
CA THR A 9 -0.76 4.22 2.45
C THR A 9 -1.78 4.55 3.52
N PHE A 10 -3.04 4.43 3.17
CA PHE A 10 -4.14 4.53 4.11
C PHE A 10 -4.48 3.15 4.66
N HIS A 11 -4.87 3.09 5.93
CA HIS A 11 -5.25 1.83 6.59
C HIS A 11 -6.74 1.84 6.93
N GLY A 12 -7.33 3.02 7.13
CA GLY A 12 -8.77 3.19 7.24
C GLY A 12 -9.15 4.66 7.09
N ILE A 13 -10.41 4.91 6.75
CA ILE A 13 -10.92 6.26 6.51
C ILE A 13 -12.20 6.44 7.34
N GLY A 14 -12.23 7.49 8.16
CA GLY A 14 -13.33 7.78 9.06
C GLY A 14 -13.33 6.89 10.30
N VAL A 15 -14.50 6.38 10.65
CA VAL A 15 -14.68 5.53 11.84
C VAL A 15 -14.56 4.06 11.43
N PRO A 16 -13.78 3.24 12.17
CA PRO A 16 -13.70 1.81 11.93
C PRO A 16 -15.08 1.13 11.93
N ALA A 17 -15.38 0.36 10.89
CA ALA A 17 -16.63 -0.41 10.79
C ALA A 17 -16.69 -1.57 11.81
N VAL A 18 -15.53 -2.00 12.30
CA VAL A 18 -15.36 -2.97 13.39
C VAL A 18 -14.40 -2.41 14.44
N PRO A 19 -14.50 -2.84 15.70
CA PRO A 19 -13.51 -2.46 16.72
C PRO A 19 -12.10 -2.85 16.28
N VAL A 20 -11.18 -1.89 16.38
CA VAL A 20 -9.75 -2.06 16.10
C VAL A 20 -8.95 -1.67 17.33
N SER A 21 -7.69 -2.09 17.40
CA SER A 21 -6.79 -1.69 18.47
C SER A 21 -6.54 -0.17 18.47
N PRO A 22 -6.17 0.45 19.61
CA PRO A 22 -5.75 1.84 19.65
C PRO A 22 -4.64 2.17 18.64
N GLU A 23 -3.68 1.26 18.48
CA GLU A 23 -2.57 1.39 17.53
C GLU A 23 -3.04 1.41 16.08
N GLU A 24 -4.03 0.58 15.71
CA GLU A 24 -4.63 0.59 14.37
C GLU A 24 -5.49 1.83 14.16
N SER A 25 -6.29 2.22 15.17
CA SER A 25 -7.14 3.42 15.11
C SER A 25 -6.36 4.71 14.85
N HIS A 26 -5.08 4.75 15.25
CA HIS A 26 -4.20 5.87 14.99
C HIS A 26 -4.02 6.15 13.48
N TYR A 27 -4.11 5.10 12.65
CA TYR A 27 -3.97 5.19 11.20
C TYR A 27 -5.30 5.38 10.46
N PHE A 28 -6.42 5.52 11.18
CA PHE A 28 -7.68 5.96 10.60
C PHE A 28 -7.65 7.48 10.42
N VAL A 29 -7.64 7.91 9.15
CA VAL A 29 -7.67 9.34 8.81
C VAL A 29 -9.11 9.83 8.74
N PRO A 30 -9.42 11.07 9.16
CA PRO A 30 -10.75 11.63 8.95
C PRO A 30 -11.13 11.67 7.47
N ILE A 31 -12.42 11.46 7.16
CA ILE A 31 -12.94 11.45 5.78
C ILE A 31 -12.53 12.73 5.02
N GLU A 32 -12.75 13.89 5.65
CA GLU A 32 -12.40 15.20 5.08
C GLU A 32 -10.90 15.32 4.81
N THR A 33 -10.07 14.75 5.67
CA THR A 33 -8.61 14.76 5.50
C THR A 33 -8.21 13.92 4.30
N TYR A 34 -8.81 12.74 4.12
CA TYR A 34 -8.58 11.89 2.97
C TYR A 34 -9.02 12.57 1.66
N GLN A 35 -10.26 13.06 1.59
CA GLN A 35 -10.80 13.74 0.41
C GLN A 35 -9.93 14.94 0.01
N ARG A 36 -9.65 15.83 0.97
CA ARG A 36 -8.73 16.95 0.77
C ARG A 36 -7.36 16.47 0.31
N THR A 37 -6.84 15.36 0.84
CA THR A 37 -5.55 14.82 0.39
C THR A 37 -5.59 14.48 -1.10
N ILE A 38 -6.62 13.75 -1.55
CA ILE A 38 -6.77 13.35 -2.95
C ILE A 38 -6.89 14.56 -3.88
N GLU A 39 -7.70 15.55 -3.51
CA GLU A 39 -7.86 16.80 -4.26
C GLU A 39 -6.54 17.58 -4.43
N ARG A 40 -5.66 17.54 -3.42
CA ARG A 40 -4.40 18.30 -3.42
C ARG A 40 -3.28 17.63 -4.21
N LEU A 41 -3.36 16.32 -4.50
CA LEU A 41 -2.27 15.58 -5.14
C LEU A 41 -1.83 16.17 -6.49
N PRO A 42 -2.72 16.53 -7.44
CA PRO A 42 -2.29 17.03 -8.75
C PRO A 42 -1.44 18.31 -8.64
N ALA A 43 -1.85 19.24 -7.78
CA ALA A 43 -1.12 20.49 -7.55
C ALA A 43 0.25 20.23 -6.91
N LEU A 44 0.33 19.29 -5.96
CA LEU A 44 1.59 18.90 -5.31
C LEU A 44 2.53 18.18 -6.29
N GLU A 45 2.02 17.27 -7.11
CA GLU A 45 2.78 16.59 -8.17
C GLU A 45 3.38 17.58 -9.15
N GLN A 46 2.57 18.52 -9.66
CA GLN A 46 3.02 19.56 -10.59
C GLN A 46 4.07 20.48 -9.94
N LYS A 47 3.78 21.00 -8.74
CA LYS A 47 4.67 21.94 -8.04
C LYS A 47 6.04 21.34 -7.73
N HIS A 48 6.09 20.06 -7.37
CA HIS A 48 7.31 19.41 -6.94
C HIS A 48 7.96 18.53 -8.02
N GLY A 49 7.30 18.27 -9.15
CA GLY A 49 7.80 17.37 -10.19
C GLY A 49 7.99 15.94 -9.65
N VAL A 50 6.98 15.44 -8.95
CA VAL A 50 6.93 14.10 -8.33
C VAL A 50 5.69 13.36 -8.78
N LYS A 51 5.65 12.04 -8.53
CA LYS A 51 4.47 11.20 -8.68
C LYS A 51 3.99 10.76 -7.31
N LEU A 52 2.69 10.84 -7.05
CA LEU A 52 2.04 10.39 -5.83
C LEU A 52 1.15 9.18 -6.13
N GLU A 53 1.51 8.02 -5.59
CA GLU A 53 0.70 6.79 -5.70
C GLU A 53 -0.07 6.57 -4.40
N ILE A 54 -1.33 6.16 -4.52
CA ILE A 54 -2.21 5.89 -3.38
C ILE A 54 -2.39 4.38 -3.22
N THR A 55 -2.23 3.93 -1.98
CA THR A 55 -2.38 2.54 -1.60
C THR A 55 -3.25 2.43 -0.35
N PHE A 56 -3.92 1.29 -0.21
CA PHE A 56 -4.70 0.89 0.96
C PHE A 56 -4.21 -0.46 1.41
N ASP A 57 -4.02 -0.62 2.71
CA ASP A 57 -3.75 -1.93 3.32
C ASP A 57 -5.02 -2.44 4.01
N ASP A 58 -4.98 -3.69 4.47
CA ASP A 58 -6.00 -4.35 5.29
C ASP A 58 -7.32 -4.73 4.60
N GLY A 59 -7.74 -4.01 3.56
CA GLY A 59 -9.00 -4.24 2.85
C GLY A 59 -10.20 -3.84 3.69
N ASN A 60 -10.13 -2.67 4.34
CA ASN A 60 -11.24 -2.14 5.13
C ASN A 60 -12.39 -1.69 4.22
N LEU A 61 -13.62 -1.82 4.70
CA LEU A 61 -14.81 -1.41 3.95
C LEU A 61 -14.78 0.09 3.58
N SER A 62 -14.20 0.94 4.45
CA SER A 62 -14.00 2.37 4.19
C SER A 62 -13.17 2.65 2.94
N ASP A 63 -12.26 1.74 2.55
CA ASP A 63 -11.41 1.90 1.38
C ASP A 63 -12.26 1.86 0.10
N TYR A 64 -13.37 1.12 0.13
CA TYR A 64 -14.33 1.05 -0.95
C TYR A 64 -15.41 2.14 -0.84
N GLU A 65 -16.01 2.34 0.33
CA GLU A 65 -17.15 3.27 0.47
C GLU A 65 -16.74 4.74 0.39
N VAL A 66 -15.51 5.07 0.80
CA VAL A 66 -14.98 6.43 0.83
C VAL A 66 -13.74 6.55 -0.06
N GLY A 67 -12.83 5.58 0.05
CA GLY A 67 -11.54 5.59 -0.64
C GLY A 67 -11.69 5.64 -2.17
N LEU A 68 -12.35 4.62 -2.72
CA LEU A 68 -12.51 4.44 -4.16
C LEU A 68 -13.28 5.59 -4.85
N PRO A 69 -14.43 6.09 -4.36
CA PRO A 69 -15.13 7.21 -4.99
C PRO A 69 -14.27 8.46 -5.18
N ALA A 70 -13.50 8.86 -4.16
CA ALA A 70 -12.64 10.04 -4.27
C ALA A 70 -11.53 9.85 -5.32
N LEU A 71 -11.01 8.63 -5.46
CA LEU A 71 -10.01 8.30 -6.49
C LEU A 71 -10.60 8.35 -7.90
N VAL A 72 -11.80 7.79 -8.06
CA VAL A 72 -12.55 7.80 -9.34
C VAL A 72 -12.86 9.23 -9.76
N GLU A 73 -13.36 10.06 -8.84
CA GLU A 73 -13.64 11.47 -9.08
C GLU A 73 -12.38 12.25 -9.49
N ALA A 74 -11.25 11.93 -8.86
CA ALA A 74 -9.95 12.51 -9.21
C ALA A 74 -9.29 11.89 -10.46
N GLY A 75 -9.96 10.94 -11.13
CA GLY A 75 -9.44 10.26 -12.33
C GLY A 75 -8.14 9.49 -12.07
N ARG A 76 -7.94 8.96 -10.86
CA ARG A 76 -6.69 8.34 -10.41
C ARG A 76 -6.91 6.89 -9.98
N PRO A 77 -6.07 5.94 -10.42
CA PRO A 77 -6.13 4.58 -9.90
C PRO A 77 -5.49 4.47 -8.50
N GLY A 78 -6.07 3.62 -7.66
CA GLY A 78 -5.49 3.17 -6.38
C GLY A 78 -4.91 1.77 -6.44
N ARG A 79 -4.26 1.34 -5.35
CA ARG A 79 -3.88 -0.05 -5.11
C ARG A 79 -4.41 -0.49 -3.75
N PHE A 80 -5.08 -1.62 -3.70
CA PHE A 80 -5.71 -2.11 -2.48
C PHE A 80 -5.11 -3.47 -2.15
N PHE A 81 -4.29 -3.52 -1.10
CA PHE A 81 -3.64 -4.72 -0.60
C PHE A 81 -4.56 -5.37 0.44
N VAL A 82 -5.17 -6.48 0.06
CA VAL A 82 -6.18 -7.14 0.88
C VAL A 82 -5.61 -8.34 1.62
N LEU A 83 -6.16 -8.61 2.80
CA LEU A 83 -5.87 -9.82 3.55
C LEU A 83 -6.84 -10.92 3.16
N ALA A 84 -6.30 -12.07 2.74
CA ALA A 84 -7.12 -13.17 2.25
C ALA A 84 -8.08 -13.73 3.32
N ALA A 85 -7.73 -13.64 4.61
CA ALA A 85 -8.63 -14.05 5.71
C ALA A 85 -9.83 -13.10 5.90
N ARG A 86 -9.71 -11.83 5.49
CA ARG A 86 -10.72 -10.79 5.74
C ARG A 86 -11.76 -10.65 4.64
N ILE A 87 -11.55 -11.27 3.47
CA ILE A 87 -12.48 -11.17 2.33
C ILE A 87 -13.89 -11.63 2.75
N GLY A 88 -14.87 -10.74 2.62
CA GLY A 88 -16.27 -10.97 2.96
C GLY A 88 -16.60 -10.98 4.46
N ALA A 89 -15.61 -10.77 5.33
CA ALA A 89 -15.86 -10.59 6.75
C ALA A 89 -16.50 -9.22 7.02
N LYS A 90 -17.26 -9.11 8.12
CA LYS A 90 -17.90 -7.85 8.51
C LYS A 90 -16.86 -6.73 8.64
N GLY A 91 -17.12 -5.59 7.98
CA GLY A 91 -16.25 -4.41 8.01
C GLY A 91 -15.10 -4.45 6.99
N TYR A 92 -15.02 -5.48 6.15
CA TYR A 92 -13.98 -5.65 5.15
C TYR A 92 -14.57 -5.88 3.75
N LEU A 93 -13.72 -5.79 2.74
CA LEU A 93 -14.14 -5.88 1.34
C LEU A 93 -14.72 -7.25 0.98
N THR A 94 -15.81 -7.24 0.20
CA THR A 94 -16.35 -8.43 -0.45
C THR A 94 -15.67 -8.69 -1.80
N ALA A 95 -15.80 -9.91 -2.31
CA ALA A 95 -15.30 -10.24 -3.64
C ALA A 95 -15.94 -9.39 -4.75
N GLU A 96 -17.20 -9.00 -4.59
CA GLU A 96 -17.90 -8.11 -5.53
C GLU A 96 -17.29 -6.71 -5.53
N GLN A 97 -17.12 -6.10 -4.36
CA GLN A 97 -16.47 -4.80 -4.20
C GLN A 97 -15.03 -4.81 -4.74
N MET A 98 -14.29 -5.90 -4.55
CA MET A 98 -12.95 -6.07 -5.13
C MET A 98 -12.97 -6.07 -6.66
N ARG A 99 -13.97 -6.69 -7.30
CA ARG A 99 -14.14 -6.65 -8.76
C ARG A 99 -14.51 -5.27 -9.27
N GLU A 100 -15.32 -4.53 -8.52
CA GLU A 100 -15.65 -3.13 -8.84
C GLU A 100 -14.42 -2.22 -8.74
N ILE A 101 -13.59 -2.40 -7.70
CA ILE A 101 -12.29 -1.72 -7.58
C ILE A 101 -11.44 -1.98 -8.83
N VAL A 102 -11.32 -3.23 -9.30
CA VAL A 102 -10.56 -3.52 -10.53
C VAL A 102 -11.20 -2.87 -11.75
N SER A 103 -12.52 -2.90 -11.86
CA SER A 103 -13.28 -2.33 -12.98
C SER A 103 -13.12 -0.80 -13.09
N SER A 104 -12.78 -0.12 -11.98
CA SER A 104 -12.43 1.31 -11.96
C SER A 104 -11.06 1.63 -12.57
N GLY A 105 -10.24 0.62 -12.89
CA GLY A 105 -8.84 0.77 -13.28
C GLY A 105 -7.84 0.76 -12.11
N SER A 106 -8.32 0.56 -10.88
CA SER A 106 -7.47 0.33 -9.71
C SER A 106 -6.95 -1.11 -9.65
N VAL A 107 -5.96 -1.36 -8.80
CA VAL A 107 -5.30 -2.68 -8.68
C VAL A 107 -5.63 -3.31 -7.33
N ILE A 108 -5.91 -4.62 -7.34
CA ILE A 108 -5.93 -5.44 -6.13
C ILE A 108 -4.57 -6.14 -5.98
N GLY A 109 -3.97 -6.02 -4.79
CA GLY A 109 -2.72 -6.67 -4.40
C GLY A 109 -2.90 -7.57 -3.18
N SER A 110 -1.87 -8.33 -2.82
CA SER A 110 -1.87 -9.17 -1.62
C SER A 110 -1.28 -8.44 -0.42
N HIS A 111 -1.93 -8.53 0.73
CA HIS A 111 -1.34 -8.19 2.03
C HIS A 111 -1.09 -9.43 2.90
N GLY A 112 -1.05 -10.61 2.28
CA GLY A 112 -0.94 -11.89 2.98
C GLY A 112 -2.30 -12.47 3.36
N HIS A 113 -2.26 -13.41 4.32
CA HIS A 113 -3.44 -14.10 4.81
C HIS A 113 -3.93 -13.51 6.13
N ASP A 114 -3.12 -13.54 7.19
CA ASP A 114 -3.54 -13.20 8.57
C ASP A 114 -2.87 -11.95 9.15
N HIS A 115 -2.12 -11.20 8.35
CA HIS A 115 -1.41 -10.00 8.82
C HIS A 115 -0.37 -10.32 9.92
N VAL A 116 0.55 -11.24 9.60
CA VAL A 116 1.61 -11.70 10.51
C VAL A 116 3.00 -11.20 10.09
N ASP A 117 3.93 -11.18 11.04
CA ASP A 117 5.33 -10.80 10.78
C ASP A 117 6.04 -11.87 9.93
N TRP A 118 6.17 -11.60 8.62
CA TRP A 118 6.74 -12.54 7.66
C TRP A 118 8.19 -12.96 7.95
N ARG A 119 8.93 -12.21 8.78
CA ARG A 119 10.30 -12.60 9.18
C ARG A 119 10.34 -13.82 10.10
N LYS A 120 9.20 -14.16 10.71
CA LYS A 120 9.08 -15.25 11.70
C LYS A 120 8.48 -16.52 11.10
N LEU A 121 8.22 -16.55 9.80
CA LEU A 121 7.56 -17.67 9.13
C LEU A 121 8.54 -18.79 8.81
N ASP A 122 8.04 -20.01 8.92
CA ASP A 122 8.64 -21.20 8.33
C ASP A 122 8.14 -21.39 6.88
N ALA A 123 8.50 -22.52 6.26
CA ALA A 123 8.11 -22.82 4.88
C ALA A 123 6.58 -22.89 4.70
N ALA A 124 5.86 -23.47 5.66
CA ALA A 124 4.40 -23.58 5.61
C ALA A 124 3.74 -22.19 5.78
N GLY A 125 4.29 -21.35 6.65
CA GLY A 125 3.89 -19.96 6.79
C GLY A 125 4.05 -19.17 5.50
N PHE A 126 5.21 -19.27 4.83
CA PHE A 126 5.41 -18.62 3.54
C PHE A 126 4.48 -19.16 2.44
N GLN A 127 4.22 -20.47 2.41
CA GLN A 127 3.25 -21.07 1.49
C GLN A 127 1.87 -20.42 1.66
N ARG A 128 1.39 -20.36 2.90
CA ARG A 128 0.07 -19.80 3.23
C ARG A 128 -0.03 -18.31 2.93
N GLU A 129 0.96 -17.54 3.37
CA GLU A 129 0.95 -16.08 3.30
C GLU A 129 1.24 -15.54 1.90
N LEU A 130 2.09 -16.19 1.11
CA LEU A 130 2.51 -15.65 -0.19
C LEU A 130 1.81 -16.29 -1.39
N TYR A 131 1.43 -17.57 -1.29
CA TYR A 131 0.88 -18.32 -2.43
C TYR A 131 -0.60 -18.61 -2.26
N ASP A 132 -0.99 -19.22 -1.14
CA ASP A 132 -2.40 -19.59 -0.91
C ASP A 132 -3.27 -18.33 -0.74
N ALA A 133 -2.76 -17.33 -0.02
CA ALA A 133 -3.39 -16.02 0.08
C ALA A 133 -3.58 -15.37 -1.30
N ARG A 134 -2.52 -15.36 -2.14
CA ARG A 134 -2.59 -14.82 -3.50
C ARG A 134 -3.67 -15.52 -4.31
N LYS A 135 -3.65 -16.86 -4.31
CA LYS A 135 -4.63 -17.65 -5.04
C LYS A 135 -6.06 -17.35 -4.60
N LYS A 136 -6.31 -17.28 -3.29
CA LYS A 136 -7.64 -16.93 -2.76
C LYS A 136 -8.09 -15.53 -3.20
N ILE A 137 -7.18 -14.56 -3.26
CA ILE A 137 -7.48 -13.20 -3.72
C ILE A 137 -7.76 -13.20 -5.23
N GLU A 138 -6.94 -13.90 -6.03
CA GLU A 138 -7.12 -14.07 -7.47
C GLU A 138 -8.46 -14.73 -7.80
N ASP A 139 -8.83 -15.79 -7.07
CA ASP A 139 -10.10 -16.49 -7.24
C ASP A 139 -11.30 -15.56 -6.89
N ALA A 140 -11.16 -14.65 -5.92
CA ALA A 140 -12.20 -13.69 -5.53
C ALA A 140 -12.38 -12.55 -6.55
N VAL A 141 -11.26 -12.00 -7.04
CA VAL A 141 -11.25 -10.83 -7.94
C VAL A 141 -11.34 -11.22 -9.42
N GLY A 142 -11.04 -12.47 -9.77
CA GLY A 142 -11.03 -12.94 -11.16
C GLY A 142 -9.91 -12.34 -12.01
N ALA A 143 -8.83 -11.85 -11.39
CA ALA A 143 -7.70 -11.22 -12.05
C ALA A 143 -6.37 -11.59 -11.36
N ALA A 144 -5.27 -11.51 -12.10
CA ALA A 144 -3.94 -11.84 -11.57
C ALA A 144 -3.47 -10.84 -10.50
N VAL A 145 -2.91 -11.36 -9.40
CA VAL A 145 -2.39 -10.54 -8.30
C VAL A 145 -0.87 -10.53 -8.35
N THR A 146 -0.31 -9.40 -8.78
CA THR A 146 1.14 -9.29 -9.07
C THR A 146 1.89 -8.39 -8.09
N GLU A 147 1.18 -7.68 -7.22
CA GLU A 147 1.76 -6.75 -6.24
C GLU A 147 1.47 -7.24 -4.81
N ALA A 148 2.42 -7.03 -3.89
CA ALA A 148 2.27 -7.34 -2.47
C ALA A 148 2.70 -6.20 -1.56
N ALA A 149 2.01 -6.01 -0.43
CA ALA A 149 2.46 -5.17 0.67
C ALA A 149 2.87 -6.04 1.87
N ILE A 150 4.02 -5.74 2.48
CA ILE A 150 4.55 -6.50 3.62
C ILE A 150 3.87 -6.02 4.91
N PRO A 151 3.19 -6.90 5.67
CA PRO A 151 2.60 -6.56 6.97
C PRO A 151 3.61 -5.87 7.90
N PHE A 152 3.16 -4.81 8.56
CA PHE A 152 3.97 -3.97 9.48
C PHE A 152 5.23 -3.33 8.85
N GLY A 153 5.46 -3.49 7.54
CA GLY A 153 6.74 -3.18 6.90
C GLY A 153 7.91 -4.04 7.42
N ALA A 154 7.61 -5.15 8.08
CA ALA A 154 8.57 -6.03 8.74
C ALA A 154 9.29 -6.92 7.72
N LEU A 155 10.48 -6.50 7.27
CA LEU A 155 11.23 -7.20 6.22
C LEU A 155 12.67 -7.53 6.61
N ASP A 156 13.19 -8.58 5.99
CA ASP A 156 14.60 -8.94 5.95
C ASP A 156 14.98 -9.52 4.57
N ALA A 157 16.19 -10.03 4.41
CA ALA A 157 16.64 -10.60 3.14
C ALA A 157 15.85 -11.85 2.73
N ASN A 158 15.44 -12.68 3.69
CA ASN A 158 14.69 -13.90 3.43
C ASN A 158 13.30 -13.56 2.90
N VAL A 159 12.57 -12.64 3.55
CA VAL A 159 11.25 -12.17 3.10
C VAL A 159 11.30 -11.64 1.66
N LEU A 160 12.28 -10.79 1.34
CA LEU A 160 12.44 -10.25 -0.01
C LEU A 160 12.75 -11.34 -1.04
N HIS A 161 13.60 -12.31 -0.69
CA HIS A 161 13.89 -13.45 -1.55
C HIS A 161 12.63 -14.28 -1.82
N ARG A 162 11.86 -14.63 -0.78
CA ARG A 162 10.61 -15.37 -0.89
C ARG A 162 9.56 -14.66 -1.75
N LEU A 163 9.43 -13.34 -1.63
CA LEU A 163 8.54 -12.55 -2.48
C LEU A 163 8.99 -12.55 -3.95
N LYS A 164 10.30 -12.55 -4.20
CA LYS A 164 10.85 -12.65 -5.55
C LYS A 164 10.62 -14.03 -6.15
N GLU A 165 10.88 -15.09 -5.39
CA GLU A 165 10.61 -16.48 -5.78
C GLU A 165 9.12 -16.70 -6.07
N ALA A 166 8.23 -16.11 -5.26
CA ALA A 166 6.78 -16.17 -5.46
C ALA A 166 6.30 -15.44 -6.73
N GLY A 167 7.16 -14.64 -7.36
CA GLY A 167 6.86 -13.95 -8.62
C GLY A 167 6.14 -12.61 -8.47
N TYR A 168 6.16 -11.98 -7.29
CA TYR A 168 5.61 -10.64 -7.13
C TYR A 168 6.43 -9.61 -7.92
N GLY A 169 5.75 -8.83 -8.76
CA GLY A 169 6.34 -7.81 -9.63
C GLY A 169 6.64 -6.49 -8.93
N ARG A 170 5.91 -6.17 -7.86
CA ARG A 170 6.19 -5.03 -6.97
C ARG A 170 5.86 -5.37 -5.53
N VAL A 171 6.69 -4.88 -4.62
CA VAL A 171 6.63 -5.11 -3.18
C VAL A 171 6.65 -3.77 -2.45
N PHE A 172 5.68 -3.58 -1.58
CA PHE A 172 5.42 -2.35 -0.85
C PHE A 172 5.74 -2.50 0.64
N THR A 173 6.29 -1.46 1.26
CA THR A 173 6.74 -1.51 2.67
C THR A 173 6.24 -0.30 3.45
N SER A 174 6.37 -0.30 4.77
CA SER A 174 5.96 0.83 5.62
C SER A 174 7.10 1.79 5.97
N THR A 175 8.24 1.69 5.27
CA THR A 175 9.37 2.61 5.47
C THR A 175 9.23 3.82 4.55
N PRO A 176 9.21 5.06 5.08
CA PRO A 176 9.08 6.25 4.25
C PRO A 176 10.32 6.46 3.37
N GLY A 177 10.07 6.90 2.14
CA GLY A 177 11.11 7.21 1.17
C GLY A 177 10.52 7.31 -0.23
N LEU A 178 11.35 7.77 -1.17
CA LEU A 178 10.98 7.85 -2.57
C LEU A 178 11.41 6.58 -3.31
N ALA A 179 10.55 6.13 -4.22
CA ALA A 179 10.79 5.06 -5.16
C ALA A 179 11.16 5.60 -6.55
N TYR A 180 11.82 4.76 -7.35
CA TYR A 180 11.76 4.90 -8.80
C TYR A 180 10.41 4.37 -9.29
N GLN A 181 9.88 4.95 -10.37
CA GLN A 181 8.54 4.62 -10.86
C GLN A 181 8.35 3.13 -11.19
N THR A 182 9.39 2.46 -11.66
CA THR A 182 9.38 1.03 -12.02
C THR A 182 10.11 0.17 -11.00
N ALA A 183 10.29 0.66 -9.76
CA ALA A 183 10.99 -0.09 -8.74
C ALA A 183 10.18 -1.32 -8.31
N TRP A 184 10.85 -2.46 -8.23
CA TRP A 184 10.30 -3.65 -7.57
C TRP A 184 10.04 -3.37 -6.08
N PHE A 185 10.90 -2.61 -5.43
CA PHE A 185 10.78 -2.24 -4.01
C PHE A 185 10.22 -0.81 -3.85
N CYS A 186 9.07 -0.69 -3.17
CA CYS A 186 8.30 0.55 -3.04
C CYS A 186 8.18 0.99 -1.58
N PRO A 187 9.03 1.91 -1.08
CA PRO A 187 8.83 2.56 0.21
C PRO A 187 7.52 3.37 0.23
N ARG A 188 6.86 3.41 1.39
CA ARG A 188 5.59 4.13 1.58
C ARG A 188 5.57 4.93 2.86
N PHE A 189 4.74 5.96 2.87
CA PHE A 189 4.42 6.77 4.04
C PHE A 189 2.97 6.52 4.43
N SER A 190 2.71 6.28 5.72
CA SER A 190 1.37 6.05 6.24
C SER A 190 0.85 7.33 6.92
N PRO A 191 -0.13 8.03 6.33
CA PRO A 191 -0.90 9.06 7.03
C PRO A 191 -1.57 8.49 8.30
N ALA A 192 -1.61 9.31 9.34
CA ALA A 192 -2.28 9.02 10.61
C ALA A 192 -3.36 10.08 10.90
N ASN A 193 -4.12 9.92 11.98
CA ASN A 193 -5.28 10.75 12.33
C ASN A 193 -5.02 12.28 12.27
N GLY A 194 -3.81 12.74 12.63
CA GLY A 194 -3.43 14.17 12.60
C GLY A 194 -2.79 14.65 11.28
N PHE A 195 -2.81 13.86 10.22
CA PHE A 195 -2.17 14.15 8.94
C PHE A 195 -2.77 15.39 8.25
N ASP A 196 -1.93 16.22 7.68
CA ASP A 196 -2.34 17.34 6.83
C ASP A 196 -1.53 17.32 5.52
N PRO A 197 -2.18 17.22 4.34
CA PRO A 197 -1.48 17.08 3.07
C PRO A 197 -0.63 18.30 2.71
N ASP A 198 -1.03 19.51 3.09
CA ASP A 198 -0.29 20.74 2.76
C ASP A 198 0.92 20.94 3.70
N ARG A 199 0.85 20.43 4.93
CA ARG A 199 1.96 20.46 5.89
C ARG A 199 2.94 19.31 5.68
N ASP A 200 2.44 18.08 5.52
CA ASP A 200 3.22 16.87 5.73
C ASP A 200 3.81 16.30 4.43
N ILE A 201 3.14 16.49 3.28
CA ILE A 201 3.63 15.98 1.99
C ILE A 201 4.85 16.78 1.46
N PRO A 202 4.85 18.13 1.40
CA PRO A 202 5.95 18.87 0.78
C PRO A 202 7.35 18.58 1.35
N PRO A 203 7.55 18.43 2.69
CA PRO A 203 8.85 18.07 3.26
C PRO A 203 9.45 16.76 2.74
N MET A 204 8.62 15.83 2.23
CA MET A 204 9.06 14.55 1.68
C MET A 204 9.91 14.70 0.41
N PHE A 205 9.79 15.84 -0.29
CA PHE A 205 10.41 16.03 -1.62
C PHE A 205 11.68 16.87 -1.63
N SER A 206 12.19 17.28 -0.48
CA SER A 206 13.44 18.06 -0.39
C SER A 206 14.60 17.39 -1.14
N ALA A 207 15.53 18.18 -1.66
CA ALA A 207 16.71 17.67 -2.38
C ALA A 207 17.49 16.63 -1.54
N LYS A 208 17.61 16.89 -0.23
CA LYS A 208 18.22 15.96 0.74
C LYS A 208 17.48 14.61 0.79
N LYS A 209 16.14 14.61 0.80
CA LYS A 209 15.32 13.38 0.81
C LYS A 209 15.42 12.62 -0.52
N ARG A 210 15.47 13.31 -1.66
CA ARG A 210 15.68 12.69 -2.98
C ARG A 210 17.03 12.00 -3.08
N LEU A 211 18.10 12.67 -2.66
CA LEU A 211 19.44 12.10 -2.65
C LEU A 211 19.53 10.90 -1.71
N LYS A 212 19.05 11.06 -0.46
CA LYS A 212 19.02 9.97 0.54
C LYS A 212 18.23 8.76 0.03
N SER A 213 17.05 8.96 -0.55
CA SER A 213 16.22 7.87 -1.07
C SER A 213 16.88 7.17 -2.25
N SER A 214 17.54 7.91 -3.14
CA SER A 214 18.25 7.33 -4.29
C SER A 214 19.46 6.49 -3.85
N LEU A 215 20.25 6.98 -2.89
CA LEU A 215 21.35 6.23 -2.28
C LEU A 215 20.83 4.98 -1.54
N TYR A 216 19.74 5.12 -0.80
CA TYR A 216 19.17 4.01 -0.04
C TYR A 216 18.54 2.95 -0.96
N ALA A 217 17.94 3.35 -2.09
CA ALA A 217 17.48 2.43 -3.12
C ALA A 217 18.65 1.65 -3.72
N PHE A 218 19.77 2.31 -4.04
CA PHE A 218 20.98 1.65 -4.53
C PHE A 218 21.57 0.69 -3.49
N ALA A 219 21.73 1.14 -2.24
CA ALA A 219 22.27 0.33 -1.15
C ALA A 219 21.40 -0.89 -0.86
N ARG A 220 20.06 -0.76 -0.87
CA ARG A 220 19.14 -1.89 -0.71
C ARG A 220 19.25 -2.88 -1.86
N ARG A 221 19.35 -2.38 -3.09
CA ARG A 221 19.56 -3.22 -4.27
C ARG A 221 20.82 -4.08 -4.15
N ALA A 222 21.93 -3.47 -3.74
CA ALA A 222 23.17 -4.18 -3.49
C ALA A 222 23.06 -5.17 -2.32
N LYS A 223 22.51 -4.73 -1.18
CA LYS A 223 22.40 -5.53 0.06
C LYS A 223 21.53 -6.78 -0.13
N PHE A 224 20.39 -6.63 -0.80
CA PHE A 224 19.40 -7.70 -0.97
C PHE A 224 19.50 -8.42 -2.32
N ARG A 225 20.40 -7.98 -3.20
CA ARG A 225 20.61 -8.54 -4.54
C ARG A 225 19.33 -8.58 -5.39
N ILE A 226 18.57 -7.47 -5.35
CA ILE A 226 17.28 -7.29 -6.04
C ILE A 226 17.38 -6.44 -7.31
#